data_AF-F6BAX2-F1
#
_entry.id   AF-F6BAX2-F1
#
_cell.length_a   1.000
_cell.length_b   1.000
_cell.length_c   1.000
_cell.angle_alpha   90.00
_cell.angle_beta   90.00
_cell.angle_gamma   90.00
#
_symmetry.space_group_name_H-M   'P 1'
#
loop_
_entity.id
_entity.type
_entity.pdbx_description
1 polymer ?
#
loop_
_entity_poly.entity_id
_entity_poly.type
_entity_poly.pdbx_seq_one_letter_code
_entity_poly.pdbx_strand_id
1 'polypeptide(L)'
;MLKKMGSIVYMLFILLSEVNSCVELSKTLCIFGIYFWNRYAPLVCLSKNGKAVYYITNNLFMDFEEFQEVRNASWRIEEFHRGVKQCCNIGNFFVRKRLPILGHISLAMRAFFILERVRIDKKITWYEFRRELNRIAVGNAIISLCKEAGLLLI
;
A
#
# COMPACT_ATOMS: atom_id res chain seq x y z
N MET A 1 23.90 -4.29 5.93
CA MET A 1 22.84 -4.89 5.08
C MET A 1 21.76 -3.87 4.65
N LEU A 2 22.12 -2.60 4.43
CA LEU A 2 21.18 -1.49 4.14
C LEU A 2 21.48 -0.76 2.82
N LYS A 3 22.44 -1.23 2.01
CA LYS A 3 22.80 -0.59 0.72
C LYS A 3 21.89 -0.93 -0.46
N LYS A 4 21.02 -1.94 -0.35
CA LYS A 4 20.09 -2.36 -1.44
C LYS A 4 18.72 -1.67 -1.43
N MET A 5 18.39 -0.88 -0.39
CA MET A 5 17.08 -0.21 -0.30
C MET A 5 16.93 1.03 -1.20
N GLY A 6 18.03 1.53 -1.79
CA GLY A 6 18.01 2.71 -2.67
C GLY A 6 17.25 2.52 -3.99
N SER A 7 17.08 1.29 -4.47
CA SER A 7 16.34 0.99 -5.71
C SER A 7 14.88 0.59 -5.49
N ILE A 8 14.45 0.39 -4.24
CA ILE A 8 13.08 -0.07 -3.92
C ILE A 8 12.05 1.07 -4.06
N VAL A 9 12.49 2.33 -4.09
CA VAL A 9 11.60 3.51 -4.02
C VAL A 9 11.02 3.94 -5.38
N TYR A 10 11.48 3.39 -6.51
CA TYR A 10 11.03 3.85 -7.83
C TYR A 10 10.33 2.79 -8.69
N MET A 11 9.73 1.76 -8.09
CA MET A 11 8.60 1.10 -8.77
C MET A 11 7.34 1.94 -8.55
N LEU A 12 7.41 3.19 -9.04
CA LEU A 12 6.29 4.10 -9.13
C LEU A 12 5.29 3.40 -10.05
N PHE A 13 4.19 2.94 -9.46
CA PHE A 13 3.04 2.37 -10.13
C PHE A 13 2.39 3.48 -10.99
N ILE A 14 3.04 3.89 -12.08
CA ILE A 14 2.40 4.68 -13.12
C ILE A 14 1.57 3.67 -13.90
N LEU A 15 0.27 3.65 -13.62
CA LEU A 15 -0.74 3.10 -14.51
C LEU A 15 -0.63 3.83 -15.85
N LEU A 16 0.19 3.32 -16.77
CA LEU A 16 0.24 3.74 -18.16
C LEU A 16 -0.98 3.15 -18.91
N SER A 17 -2.20 3.48 -18.45
CA SER A 17 -3.42 3.15 -19.21
C SER A 17 -3.67 4.11 -20.39
N GLU A 18 -2.78 5.08 -20.63
CA GLU A 18 -2.92 6.07 -21.70
C GLU A 18 -1.77 6.09 -22.73
N VAL A 19 -0.76 5.19 -22.62
CA VAL A 19 0.33 5.13 -23.61
C VAL A 19 0.07 4.00 -24.61
N ASN A 20 -1.00 4.17 -25.38
CA ASN A 20 -1.34 3.28 -26.49
C ASN A 20 -0.82 3.75 -27.85
N SER A 21 0.02 4.81 -27.92
CA SER A 21 0.38 5.43 -29.20
C SER A 21 1.87 5.59 -29.51
N CYS A 22 2.80 5.12 -28.68
CA CYS A 22 4.23 5.25 -28.99
C CYS A 22 5.02 3.99 -28.62
N VAL A 23 4.84 2.93 -29.41
CA VAL A 23 5.78 1.81 -29.47
C VAL A 23 6.33 1.75 -30.89
N GLU A 24 7.12 2.77 -31.25
CA GLU A 24 8.02 2.68 -32.38
C GLU A 24 9.41 3.17 -31.94
N LEU A 25 10.31 2.18 -31.83
CA LEU A 25 11.74 2.29 -32.12
C LEU A 25 12.42 3.64 -31.81
N SER A 26 12.91 3.81 -30.58
CA SER A 26 14.32 4.16 -30.30
C SER A 26 14.49 4.59 -28.84
N LYS A 27 15.57 4.11 -28.24
CA LYS A 27 16.35 4.45 -27.03
C LYS A 27 15.98 5.59 -26.04
N THR A 28 14.86 6.29 -26.09
CA THR A 28 14.51 7.29 -25.07
C THR A 28 12.99 7.36 -24.87
N LEU A 29 12.45 6.71 -23.84
CA LEU A 29 11.05 6.92 -23.46
C LEU A 29 10.96 8.22 -22.65
N CYS A 30 10.54 9.30 -23.30
CA CYS A 30 10.23 10.55 -22.64
C CYS A 30 8.82 10.44 -22.04
N ILE A 31 8.73 10.17 -20.73
CA ILE A 31 7.45 10.26 -20.01
C ILE A 31 7.17 11.76 -19.80
N PHE A 32 6.18 12.29 -20.50
CA PHE A 32 5.72 13.67 -20.37
C PHE A 32 5.45 14.00 -18.90
N GLY A 33 6.30 14.87 -18.33
CA GLY A 33 6.09 15.45 -17.00
C GLY A 33 7.24 15.32 -16.00
N ILE A 34 8.24 14.45 -16.22
CA ILE A 34 9.43 14.41 -15.36
C ILE A 34 10.69 14.23 -16.21
N TYR A 35 11.45 15.32 -16.40
CA TYR A 35 12.74 15.32 -17.10
C TYR A 35 13.78 14.56 -16.25
N PHE A 36 13.85 13.23 -16.39
CA PHE A 36 14.95 12.47 -15.79
C PHE A 36 16.11 12.34 -16.79
N TRP A 37 17.16 13.13 -16.58
CA TRP A 37 18.44 13.08 -17.30
C TRP A 37 19.34 11.90 -16.85
N ASN A 38 18.78 10.73 -16.61
CA ASN A 38 19.57 9.54 -16.23
C ASN A 38 19.19 8.32 -17.07
N ARG A 39 20.19 7.50 -17.33
CA ARG A 39 20.19 6.37 -18.27
C ARG A 39 19.32 5.22 -17.73
N TYR A 40 18.01 5.19 -18.03
CA TYR A 40 17.14 4.03 -17.75
C TYR A 40 17.14 3.08 -18.95
N ALA A 41 17.38 1.78 -18.72
CA ALA A 41 17.16 0.73 -19.73
C ALA A 41 17.23 -0.63 -19.05
N PRO A 42 16.10 -1.17 -18.58
CA PRO A 42 15.33 -2.13 -19.38
C PRO A 42 13.81 -2.01 -19.18
N LEU A 43 13.06 -2.26 -20.26
CA LEU A 43 11.60 -2.38 -20.26
C LEU A 43 11.24 -3.86 -20.18
N VAL A 44 10.64 -4.31 -19.08
CA VAL A 44 10.13 -5.70 -18.97
C VAL A 44 8.62 -5.68 -19.17
N CYS A 45 8.12 -6.42 -20.15
CA CYS A 45 6.68 -6.59 -20.42
C CYS A 45 6.20 -7.93 -19.89
N LEU A 46 5.18 -7.93 -19.04
CA LEU A 46 4.50 -9.14 -18.59
C LEU A 46 3.02 -9.09 -18.97
N SER A 47 2.50 -10.20 -19.50
CA SER A 47 1.06 -10.37 -19.66
C SER A 47 0.46 -10.79 -18.32
N LYS A 48 -0.41 -9.94 -17.75
CA LYS A 48 -1.24 -10.26 -16.59
C LYS A 48 -2.70 -10.24 -17.03
N ASN A 49 -3.37 -11.39 -16.99
CA ASN A 49 -4.78 -11.53 -17.40
C ASN A 49 -5.05 -10.98 -18.82
N GLY A 50 -4.12 -11.20 -19.76
CA GLY A 50 -4.23 -10.73 -21.14
C GLY A 50 -3.88 -9.24 -21.35
N LYS A 51 -3.44 -8.52 -20.31
CA LYS A 51 -2.96 -7.13 -20.43
C LYS A 51 -1.46 -7.05 -20.23
N ALA A 52 -0.77 -6.35 -21.12
CA ALA A 52 0.64 -6.03 -21.00
C ALA A 52 0.86 -5.03 -19.84
N VAL A 53 1.80 -5.34 -18.96
CA VAL A 53 2.29 -4.44 -17.91
C VAL A 53 3.78 -4.21 -18.13
N TYR A 54 4.15 -2.93 -18.21
CA TYR A 54 5.53 -2.50 -18.45
C TYR A 54 6.20 -2.05 -17.16
N TYR A 55 7.46 -2.45 -16.98
CA TYR A 55 8.29 -2.03 -15.85
C TYR A 55 9.55 -1.35 -16.38
N ILE A 56 9.99 -0.29 -15.69
CA ILE A 56 11.19 0.47 -16.00
C ILE A 56 12.11 0.40 -14.80
N THR A 57 13.40 0.12 -15.02
CA THR A 57 14.42 0.19 -13.97
C THR A 57 15.66 0.96 -14.43
N ASN A 58 16.34 1.57 -13.47
CA ASN A 58 17.63 2.23 -13.66
C ASN A 58 18.80 1.24 -13.59
N ASN A 59 18.57 -0.02 -13.21
CA ASN A 59 19.58 -1.06 -13.25
C ASN A 59 19.65 -1.66 -14.67
N LEU A 60 20.66 -1.23 -15.42
CA LEU A 60 20.91 -1.65 -16.80
C LEU A 60 21.27 -3.13 -16.95
N PHE A 61 21.70 -3.76 -15.86
CA PHE A 61 22.18 -5.15 -15.83
C PHE A 61 21.28 -6.04 -14.98
N MET A 62 20.05 -5.58 -14.67
CA MET A 62 19.08 -6.37 -13.92
C MET A 62 18.68 -7.59 -14.76
N ASP A 63 18.93 -8.77 -14.22
CA ASP A 63 18.40 -10.01 -14.79
C ASP A 63 16.92 -10.21 -14.38
N PHE A 64 16.30 -11.22 -14.99
CA PHE A 64 14.88 -11.48 -14.75
C PHE A 64 14.59 -11.98 -13.33
N GLU A 65 15.54 -12.68 -12.69
CA GLU A 65 15.38 -13.22 -11.34
C GLU A 65 15.42 -12.08 -10.31
N GLU A 66 16.42 -11.18 -10.41
CA GLU A 66 16.51 -9.97 -9.61
C GLU A 66 15.27 -9.08 -9.81
N PHE A 67 14.77 -8.97 -11.04
CA PHE A 67 13.51 -8.27 -11.32
C PHE A 67 12.32 -8.91 -10.56
N GLN A 68 12.20 -10.24 -10.60
CA GLN A 68 11.13 -10.95 -9.88
C GLN A 68 11.22 -10.74 -8.38
N GLU A 69 12.42 -10.79 -7.79
CA GLU A 69 12.64 -10.51 -6.38
C GLU A 69 12.18 -9.10 -5.99
N VAL A 70 12.61 -8.09 -6.75
CA VAL A 70 12.24 -6.69 -6.52
C VAL A 70 10.73 -6.49 -6.68
N ARG A 71 10.12 -7.10 -7.70
CA ARG A 71 8.68 -7.07 -7.92
C ARG A 71 7.90 -7.75 -6.80
N ASN A 72 8.38 -8.88 -6.29
CA ASN A 72 7.75 -9.56 -5.15
C ASN A 72 7.90 -8.73 -3.87
N ALA A 73 9.03 -8.04 -3.69
CA ALA A 73 9.24 -7.13 -2.58
C ALA A 73 8.32 -5.90 -2.63
N SER A 74 8.07 -5.34 -3.83
CA SER A 74 7.14 -4.21 -3.99
C SER A 74 5.70 -4.58 -3.63
N TRP A 75 5.32 -5.85 -3.80
CA TRP A 75 4.02 -6.35 -3.36
C TRP A 75 3.80 -6.22 -1.86
N ARG A 76 4.85 -6.39 -1.05
CA ARG A 76 4.78 -6.18 0.40
C ARG A 76 4.45 -4.73 0.77
N ILE A 77 4.89 -3.77 -0.05
CA ILE A 77 4.54 -2.34 0.13
C ILE A 77 3.07 -2.12 -0.21
N GLU A 78 2.55 -2.77 -1.25
CA GLU A 78 1.13 -2.71 -1.57
C GLU A 78 0.27 -3.34 -0.46
N GLU A 79 0.67 -4.52 0.05
CA GLU A 79 0.01 -5.18 1.17
C GLU A 79 -0.02 -4.30 2.41
N PHE A 80 1.10 -3.64 2.73
CA PHE A 80 1.19 -2.65 3.79
C PHE A 80 0.18 -1.50 3.57
N HIS A 81 0.18 -0.88 2.39
CA HIS A 81 -0.76 0.21 2.08
C HIS A 81 -2.23 -0.24 2.17
N ARG A 82 -2.54 -1.45 1.71
CA ARG A 82 -3.88 -2.02 1.78
C ARG A 82 -4.29 -2.24 3.23
N GLY A 83 -3.41 -2.82 4.04
CA GLY A 83 -3.61 -3.02 5.47
C GLY A 83 -3.91 -1.70 6.19
N VAL A 84 -3.08 -0.68 6.01
CA VAL A 84 -3.27 0.64 6.66
C VAL A 84 -4.59 1.28 6.22
N LYS A 85 -4.93 1.24 4.92
CA LYS A 85 -6.19 1.80 4.41
C LYS A 85 -7.42 1.11 4.99
N GLN A 86 -7.45 -0.21 4.95
CA GLN A 86 -8.63 -0.99 5.34
C GLN A 86 -8.76 -1.14 6.87
N CYS A 87 -7.65 -1.26 7.58
CA CYS A 87 -7.64 -1.52 9.03
C CYS A 87 -7.41 -0.27 9.88
N CYS A 88 -7.04 0.87 9.31
CA CYS A 88 -6.82 2.11 10.07
C CYS A 88 -7.49 3.35 9.45
N ASN A 89 -8.24 3.22 8.35
CA ASN A 89 -9.01 4.31 7.76
C ASN A 89 -8.15 5.56 7.46
N ILE A 90 -6.87 5.39 7.11
CA ILE A 90 -5.92 6.51 6.96
C ILE A 90 -6.37 7.57 5.95
N GLY A 91 -7.15 7.18 4.94
CA GLY A 91 -7.71 8.09 3.93
C GLY A 91 -9.11 8.60 4.21
N ASN A 92 -9.77 8.13 5.27
CA ASN A 92 -11.16 8.45 5.59
C ASN A 92 -11.21 9.42 6.76
N PHE A 93 -11.15 10.72 6.47
CA PHE A 93 -11.26 11.80 7.44
C PHE A 93 -12.02 12.98 6.84
N PHE A 94 -12.79 13.70 7.67
CA PHE A 94 -13.61 14.84 7.21
C PHE A 94 -12.88 16.19 7.33
N VAL A 95 -11.75 16.22 8.03
CA VAL A 95 -10.98 17.45 8.27
C VAL A 95 -10.28 17.95 7.00
N ARG A 96 -10.23 19.28 6.81
CA ARG A 96 -9.61 19.91 5.63
C ARG A 96 -8.37 20.75 5.95
N LYS A 97 -8.10 21.00 7.23
CA LYS A 97 -6.91 21.77 7.66
C LYS A 97 -5.70 20.85 7.75
N ARG A 98 -4.53 21.35 7.35
CA ARG A 98 -3.26 20.61 7.31
C ARG A 98 -2.93 19.89 8.62
N LEU A 99 -3.00 20.58 9.76
CA LEU A 99 -2.57 20.04 11.04
C LEU A 99 -3.46 18.86 11.51
N PRO A 100 -4.81 18.95 11.50
CA PRO A 100 -5.68 17.81 11.75
C PRO A 100 -5.45 16.62 10.80
N ILE A 101 -5.19 16.86 9.51
CA ILE A 101 -4.90 15.79 8.54
C ILE A 101 -3.63 15.04 8.93
N LEU A 102 -2.56 15.77 9.27
CA LEU A 102 -1.30 15.16 9.74
C LEU A 102 -1.51 14.39 11.04
N GLY A 103 -2.33 14.91 11.95
CA GLY A 103 -2.72 14.23 13.19
C GLY A 103 -3.40 12.88 12.91
N HIS A 104 -4.39 12.86 12.00
CA HIS A 104 -5.09 11.65 11.57
C HIS A 104 -4.13 10.61 10.97
N ILE A 105 -3.28 11.04 10.03
CA ILE A 105 -2.29 10.18 9.38
C ILE A 105 -1.33 9.58 10.41
N SER A 106 -0.81 10.41 11.33
CA SER A 106 0.10 9.97 12.39
C SER A 106 -0.57 8.95 13.32
N LEU A 107 -1.81 9.19 13.73
CA LEU A 107 -2.55 8.27 14.60
C LEU A 107 -2.85 6.94 13.90
N ALA A 108 -3.27 6.99 12.63
CA ALA A 108 -3.52 5.79 11.83
C ALA A 108 -2.26 4.93 11.67
N MET A 109 -1.09 5.56 11.45
CA MET A 109 0.20 4.85 11.36
C MET A 109 0.59 4.20 12.69
N ARG A 110 0.45 4.92 13.81
CA ARG A 110 0.70 4.36 15.15
C ARG A 110 -0.20 3.17 15.44
N ALA A 111 -1.49 3.29 15.15
CA ALA A 111 -2.45 2.20 15.30
C ALA A 111 -2.04 0.99 14.44
N PHE A 112 -1.60 1.22 13.20
CA PHE A 112 -1.17 0.14 12.32
C PHE A 112 0.07 -0.59 12.84
N PHE A 113 1.06 0.12 13.42
CA PHE A 113 2.21 -0.54 14.04
C PHE A 113 1.84 -1.41 15.24
N ILE A 114 0.83 -1.01 16.00
CA ILE A 114 0.27 -1.86 17.08
C ILE A 114 -0.39 -3.11 16.46
N LEU A 115 -1.15 -2.97 15.37
CA LEU A 115 -1.74 -4.10 14.66
C LEU A 115 -0.67 -5.05 14.09
N GLU A 116 0.44 -4.53 13.54
CA GLU A 116 1.58 -5.36 13.11
C GLU A 116 2.16 -6.18 14.24
N ARG A 117 2.41 -5.53 15.38
CA ARG A 117 2.96 -6.21 16.55
C ARG A 117 2.04 -7.34 16.99
N VAL A 118 0.73 -7.08 17.08
CA VAL A 118 -0.26 -8.11 17.43
C VAL A 118 -0.31 -9.23 16.39
N ARG A 119 -0.23 -8.92 15.09
CA ARG A 119 -0.16 -9.94 14.03
C ARG A 119 1.03 -10.86 14.22
N ILE A 120 2.21 -10.31 14.51
CA ILE A 120 3.43 -11.08 14.73
C ILE A 120 3.31 -11.93 15.98
N ASP A 121 2.90 -11.32 17.10
CA ASP A 121 2.85 -11.96 18.41
C ASP A 121 1.79 -13.09 18.46
N LYS A 122 0.61 -12.84 17.90
CA LYS A 122 -0.53 -13.76 17.96
C LYS A 122 -0.68 -14.64 16.72
N LYS A 123 0.11 -14.39 15.67
CA LYS A 123 0.01 -15.08 14.36
C LYS A 123 -1.38 -15.03 13.73
N ILE A 124 -2.12 -13.93 13.94
CA ILE A 124 -3.45 -13.67 13.36
C ILE A 124 -3.39 -12.52 12.37
N THR A 125 -4.27 -12.47 11.38
CA THR A 125 -4.27 -11.38 10.39
C THR A 125 -4.76 -10.06 10.99
N TRP A 126 -4.36 -8.91 10.41
CA TRP A 126 -4.88 -7.60 10.85
C TRP A 126 -6.41 -7.54 10.76
N TYR A 127 -6.99 -8.19 9.74
CA TYR A 127 -8.41 -8.24 9.51
C TYR A 127 -9.15 -9.03 10.60
N GLU A 128 -8.61 -10.17 11.00
CA GLU A 128 -9.15 -10.96 12.12
C GLU A 128 -9.15 -10.14 13.40
N PHE A 129 -8.01 -9.56 13.75
CA PHE A 129 -7.89 -8.80 14.99
C PHE A 129 -8.79 -7.56 14.99
N ARG A 130 -8.86 -6.83 13.86
CA ARG A 130 -9.78 -5.69 13.70
C ARG A 130 -11.25 -6.11 13.85
N ARG A 131 -11.66 -7.23 13.24
CA ARG A 131 -13.04 -7.74 13.38
C ARG A 131 -13.36 -8.07 14.83
N GLU A 132 -12.42 -8.67 15.55
CA GLU A 132 -12.60 -9.00 16.96
C GLU A 132 -12.72 -7.75 17.83
N LEU A 133 -11.83 -6.78 17.65
CA LEU A 133 -11.92 -5.48 18.33
C LEU A 133 -13.27 -4.79 18.08
N ASN A 134 -13.74 -4.78 16.83
CA ASN A 134 -15.03 -4.20 16.49
C ASN A 134 -16.20 -4.93 17.17
N ARG A 135 -16.19 -6.26 17.20
CA ARG A 135 -17.22 -7.07 17.86
C ARG A 135 -17.30 -6.74 19.35
N ILE A 136 -16.15 -6.70 20.03
CA ILE A 136 -16.08 -6.38 21.47
C ILE A 136 -16.58 -4.96 21.73
N ALA A 137 -16.09 -3.98 20.96
CA ALA A 137 -16.46 -2.58 21.15
C ALA A 137 -17.95 -2.34 20.91
N VAL A 138 -18.50 -2.84 19.80
CA VAL A 138 -19.92 -2.70 19.45
C VAL A 138 -20.80 -3.47 20.42
N GLY A 139 -20.43 -4.71 20.77
CA GLY A 139 -21.17 -5.52 21.73
C GLY A 139 -21.28 -4.84 23.10
N ASN A 140 -20.16 -4.33 23.62
CA ASN A 140 -20.15 -3.60 24.89
C ASN A 140 -21.00 -2.31 24.83
N ALA A 141 -20.94 -1.57 23.73
CA ALA A 141 -21.75 -0.38 23.53
C ALA A 141 -23.26 -0.71 23.52
N ILE A 142 -23.67 -1.74 22.79
CA ILE A 142 -25.07 -2.19 22.75
C ILE A 142 -25.54 -2.61 24.15
N ILE A 143 -24.73 -3.38 24.88
CA ILE A 143 -25.05 -3.80 26.24
C ILE A 143 -25.23 -2.58 27.17
N SER A 144 -24.36 -1.56 27.07
CA SER A 144 -24.51 -0.32 27.84
C SER A 144 -25.85 0.36 27.55
N LEU A 145 -26.18 0.52 26.26
CA LEU A 145 -27.42 1.16 25.83
C LEU A 145 -28.66 0.37 26.29
N CYS A 146 -28.63 -0.96 26.20
CA CYS A 146 -29.72 -1.80 26.68
C CYS A 146 -29.93 -1.67 28.20
N LYS A 147 -28.87 -1.49 28.99
CA LYS A 147 -28.97 -1.22 30.44
C LYS A 147 -29.58 0.14 30.71
N GLU A 148 -29.12 1.18 30.02
CA GLU A 148 -29.65 2.55 30.15
C GLU A 148 -31.15 2.62 29.77
N ALA A 149 -31.56 1.83 28.77
CA ALA A 149 -32.94 1.75 28.32
C ALA A 149 -33.84 0.82 29.17
N GLY A 150 -33.31 0.16 30.20
CA GLY A 150 -34.05 -0.80 31.02
C GLY A 150 -34.47 -2.09 30.28
N LEU A 151 -33.82 -2.39 29.14
CA LEU A 151 -34.11 -3.56 28.30
C LEU A 151 -33.34 -4.82 28.73
N LEU A 152 -32.32 -4.66 29.56
CA LEU A 152 -31.61 -5.76 30.21
C LEU A 152 -32.14 -5.92 31.64
N LEU A 153 -33.04 -6.88 31.84
CA LEU A 153 -33.40 -7.39 33.17
C LEU A 153 -32.30 -8.35 33.62
N ILE A 154 -31.30 -7.81 34.32
CA ILE A 154 -30.48 -8.55 35.30
C ILE A 154 -30.57 -7.78 36.61
#